data_AF-A0A651EZH8-F1
#
_entry.id   AF-A0A651EZH8-F1
#
_cell.length_a   1.000
_cell.length_b   1.000
_cell.length_c   1.000
_cell.angle_alpha   90.00
_cell.angle_beta   90.00
_cell.angle_gamma   90.00
#
_symmetry.space_group_name_H-M   'P 1'
#
loop_
_entity.id
_entity.type
_entity.pdbx_description
1 polymer ?
#
loop_
_entity_poly.entity_id
_entity_poly.type
_entity_poly.pdbx_seq_one_letter_code
_entity_poly.pdbx_strand_id
1 'polypeptide(L)'
;MVDTRLLTVVKVSVIIGFFALSGFHTIQEGRRTREFIRDYEITSLGMAVSAHLYRTADRYHRIGEELLRDGFLRDWILGGEENEDVLREFLEDIRERFGMLDASIVSDLSETYYGTDGRTLALSPC
;
A
#
# COMPACT_ATOMS: atom_id res chain seq x y z
N MET A 1 43.58 -1.63 -63.11
CA MET A 1 42.12 -1.66 -62.96
C MET A 1 41.79 -2.68 -61.89
N VAL A 2 41.39 -2.24 -60.70
CA VAL A 2 40.85 -3.17 -59.70
C VAL A 2 39.51 -3.65 -60.25
N ASP A 3 39.36 -4.95 -60.47
CA ASP A 3 38.16 -5.51 -61.08
C ASP A 3 36.92 -5.12 -60.26
N THR A 4 35.95 -4.47 -60.90
CA THR A 4 34.68 -4.05 -60.31
C THR A 4 33.97 -5.18 -59.56
N ARG A 5 34.22 -6.44 -59.96
CA ARG A 5 33.76 -7.65 -59.26
C ARG A 5 34.32 -7.78 -57.84
N LEU A 6 35.61 -7.52 -57.63
CA LEU A 6 36.27 -7.59 -56.32
C LEU A 6 35.70 -6.54 -55.37
N LEU A 7 35.47 -5.33 -55.88
CA LEU A 7 34.83 -4.24 -55.13
C LEU A 7 33.38 -4.56 -54.75
N THR A 8 32.61 -5.24 -55.63
CA THR A 8 31.23 -5.64 -55.33
C THR A 8 31.17 -6.71 -54.25
N VAL A 9 32.06 -7.70 -54.28
CA VAL A 9 32.12 -8.78 -53.27
C VAL A 9 32.42 -8.20 -51.88
N VAL A 10 33.38 -7.27 -51.80
CA VAL A 10 33.74 -6.62 -50.52
C VAL A 10 32.58 -5.81 -49.96
N LYS A 11 31.85 -5.05 -50.79
CA LYS A 11 30.68 -4.29 -50.34
C LYS A 11 29.57 -5.18 -49.77
N VAL A 12 29.25 -6.27 -50.47
CA VAL A 12 28.22 -7.22 -50.02
C VAL A 12 28.63 -7.88 -48.71
N SER A 13 29.91 -8.27 -48.57
CA SER A 13 30.44 -8.87 -47.34
C SER A 13 30.31 -7.92 -46.14
N VAL A 14 30.63 -6.63 -46.31
CA VAL A 14 30.50 -5.62 -45.24
C VAL A 14 29.04 -5.40 -44.84
N ILE A 15 28.13 -5.32 -45.83
CA ILE A 15 26.70 -5.13 -45.57
C ILE A 15 26.12 -6.32 -44.81
N ILE A 16 26.45 -7.56 -45.20
CA ILE A 16 26.01 -8.77 -44.50
C ILE A 16 26.56 -8.81 -43.07
N GLY A 17 27.84 -8.45 -42.88
CA GLY A 17 28.44 -8.34 -41.56
C GLY A 17 27.72 -7.32 -40.66
N PHE A 18 27.37 -6.15 -41.21
CA PHE A 18 26.62 -5.12 -40.49
C PHE A 18 25.22 -5.60 -40.07
N PHE A 19 24.48 -6.24 -40.98
CA PHE A 19 23.14 -6.77 -40.65
C PHE A 19 23.20 -7.94 -39.66
N ALA A 20 24.19 -8.83 -39.78
CA ALA A 20 24.39 -9.93 -38.84
C ALA A 20 24.71 -9.41 -37.43
N LEU A 21 25.62 -8.42 -37.33
CA LEU A 21 26.02 -7.85 -36.04
C LEU A 21 24.89 -7.04 -35.40
N SER A 22 24.20 -6.21 -36.19
CA SER A 22 23.07 -5.41 -35.72
C SER A 22 21.88 -6.29 -35.32
N GLY A 23 21.53 -7.28 -36.13
CA GLY A 23 20.45 -8.22 -35.81
C GLY A 23 20.74 -9.03 -34.54
N PHE A 24 21.99 -9.46 -34.34
CA PHE A 24 22.40 -10.17 -33.14
C PHE A 24 22.32 -9.28 -31.88
N HIS A 25 22.71 -8.01 -32.00
CA HIS A 25 22.58 -7.02 -30.92
C HIS A 25 21.13 -6.77 -30.52
N THR A 26 20.24 -6.49 -31.48
CA THR A 26 18.84 -6.17 -31.20
C THR A 26 18.09 -7.34 -30.55
N ILE A 27 18.42 -8.59 -30.94
CA ILE A 27 17.82 -9.79 -30.33
C ILE A 27 18.31 -10.01 -28.89
N GLN A 28 19.56 -9.67 -28.57
CA GLN A 28 20.07 -9.72 -27.20
C GLN A 28 19.49 -8.62 -26.30
N GLU A 29 19.31 -7.42 -26.81
CA GLU A 29 18.86 -6.26 -26.04
C GLU A 29 17.38 -6.38 -25.61
N GLY A 30 16.53 -6.99 -26.46
CA GLY A 30 15.13 -7.24 -26.12
C GLY A 30 14.93 -8.18 -24.90
N ARG A 31 15.91 -9.02 -24.57
CA ARG A 31 15.88 -9.89 -23.38
C ARG A 31 16.32 -9.15 -22.12
N ARG A 32 17.36 -8.31 -22.21
CA ARG A 32 17.88 -7.52 -21.06
C ARG A 32 16.91 -6.46 -20.55
N THR A 33 16.17 -5.78 -21.42
CA THR A 33 15.19 -4.77 -20.99
C THR A 33 13.97 -5.39 -20.29
N ARG A 34 13.56 -6.60 -20.70
CA ARG A 34 12.41 -7.30 -20.09
C ARG A 34 12.75 -7.88 -18.71
N GLU A 35 13.98 -8.35 -18.51
CA GLU A 35 14.47 -8.83 -17.21
C GLU A 35 14.71 -7.65 -16.25
N PHE A 36 15.25 -6.52 -16.71
CA PHE A 36 15.47 -5.34 -15.87
C PHE A 36 14.18 -4.73 -15.29
N ILE A 37 13.13 -4.61 -16.11
CA ILE A 37 11.81 -4.09 -15.67
C ILE A 37 11.09 -5.09 -14.74
N ARG A 38 11.20 -6.39 -15.05
CA ARG A 38 10.55 -7.46 -14.26
C ARG A 38 11.22 -7.66 -12.90
N ASP A 39 12.55 -7.65 -12.85
CA ASP A 39 13.28 -8.06 -11.66
C ASP A 39 13.49 -6.91 -10.67
N TYR A 40 13.65 -5.66 -11.15
CA TYR A 40 13.97 -4.52 -10.28
C TYR A 40 12.81 -3.55 -10.03
N GLU A 41 12.03 -3.15 -11.04
CA GLU A 41 10.98 -2.13 -10.85
C GLU A 41 9.74 -2.70 -10.16
N ILE A 42 9.23 -3.85 -10.61
CA ILE A 42 8.01 -4.43 -10.03
C ILE A 42 8.24 -4.97 -8.62
N THR A 43 9.40 -5.59 -8.37
CA THR A 43 9.76 -6.11 -7.04
C THR A 43 9.99 -4.98 -6.03
N SER A 44 10.70 -3.91 -6.42
CA SER A 44 10.93 -2.77 -5.52
C SER A 44 9.65 -2.00 -5.22
N LEU A 45 8.77 -1.81 -6.21
CA LEU A 45 7.44 -1.25 -6.00
C LEU A 45 6.58 -2.16 -5.11
N GLY A 46 6.59 -3.47 -5.35
CA GLY A 46 5.88 -4.44 -4.52
C GLY A 46 6.37 -4.44 -3.06
N MET A 47 7.68 -4.35 -2.84
CA MET A 47 8.28 -4.23 -1.51
C MET A 47 7.93 -2.89 -0.84
N ALA A 48 7.96 -1.79 -1.57
CA ALA A 48 7.61 -0.46 -1.05
C ALA A 48 6.13 -0.39 -0.63
N VAL A 49 5.22 -0.89 -1.47
CA VAL A 49 3.78 -0.97 -1.16
C VAL A 49 3.54 -1.89 0.03
N SER A 50 4.16 -3.08 0.06
CA SER A 50 4.03 -4.02 1.18
C SER A 50 4.53 -3.40 2.48
N ALA A 51 5.71 -2.77 2.47
CA ALA A 51 6.26 -2.10 3.64
C ALA A 51 5.38 -0.94 4.13
N HIS A 52 4.71 -0.23 3.22
CA HIS A 52 3.73 0.79 3.59
C HIS A 52 2.48 0.16 4.22
N LEU A 53 1.95 -0.92 3.67
CA LEU A 53 0.80 -1.65 4.24
C LEU A 53 1.12 -2.18 5.64
N TYR A 54 2.29 -2.81 5.82
CA TYR A 54 2.71 -3.30 7.14
C TYR A 54 2.87 -2.17 8.16
N ARG A 55 3.48 -1.04 7.77
CA ARG A 55 3.58 0.14 8.65
C ARG A 55 2.21 0.70 9.02
N THR A 56 1.28 0.77 8.07
CA THR A 56 -0.08 1.23 8.32
C THR A 56 -0.83 0.25 9.23
N ALA A 57 -0.73 -1.06 9.00
CA ALA A 57 -1.35 -2.09 9.82
C ALA A 57 -0.82 -2.06 11.27
N ASP A 58 0.49 -1.92 11.46
CA ASP A 58 1.12 -1.77 12.78
C ASP A 58 0.61 -0.52 13.52
N ARG A 59 0.45 0.61 12.81
CA ARG A 59 -0.16 1.81 13.38
C ARG A 59 -1.59 1.55 13.84
N TYR A 60 -2.42 0.87 13.04
CA TYR A 60 -3.79 0.53 13.44
C TYR A 60 -3.84 -0.46 14.60
N HIS A 61 -2.91 -1.41 14.65
CA HIS A 61 -2.81 -2.35 15.75
C HIS A 61 -2.55 -1.62 17.08
N ARG A 62 -1.58 -0.70 17.10
CA ARG A 62 -1.28 0.12 18.28
C ARG A 62 -2.45 0.99 18.74
N ILE A 63 -3.21 1.56 17.79
CA ILE A 63 -4.45 2.30 18.10
C ILE A 63 -5.46 1.35 18.78
N GLY A 64 -5.63 0.14 18.26
CA GLY A 64 -6.51 -0.88 18.85
C GLY A 64 -6.08 -1.27 20.28
N GLU A 65 -4.78 -1.43 20.51
CA GLU A 65 -4.26 -1.70 21.86
C GLU A 65 -4.52 -0.54 22.83
N GLU A 66 -4.38 0.71 22.38
CA GLU A 66 -4.69 1.88 23.21
C GLU A 66 -6.19 2.05 23.48
N LEU A 67 -7.06 1.69 22.54
CA LEU A 67 -8.51 1.65 22.78
C LEU A 67 -8.88 0.62 23.86
N LEU A 68 -8.17 -0.51 23.89
CA LEU A 68 -8.37 -1.58 24.88
C LEU A 68 -7.62 -1.33 26.20
N ARG A 69 -6.77 -0.31 26.24
CA ARG A 69 -5.88 -0.03 27.36
C ARG A 69 -6.69 0.32 28.60
N ASP A 70 -6.22 -0.19 29.74
CA ASP A 70 -6.78 0.04 31.07
C ASP A 70 -8.24 -0.42 31.25
N GLY A 71 -8.84 -1.09 30.26
CA GLY A 71 -10.19 -1.67 30.33
C GLY A 71 -11.33 -0.66 30.27
N PHE A 72 -11.05 0.63 30.04
CA PHE A 72 -12.02 1.72 30.11
C PHE A 72 -13.30 1.45 29.31
N LEU A 73 -13.18 1.11 28.02
CA LEU A 73 -14.36 0.86 27.16
C LEU A 73 -15.21 -0.29 27.67
N ARG A 74 -14.58 -1.37 28.13
CA ARG A 74 -15.27 -2.53 28.69
C ARG A 74 -16.03 -2.14 29.95
N ASP A 75 -15.36 -1.44 30.87
CA ASP A 75 -15.94 -1.09 32.16
C ASP A 75 -17.03 -0.02 32.01
N TRP A 76 -16.91 0.89 31.04
CA TRP A 76 -17.94 1.84 30.68
C TRP A 76 -19.19 1.16 30.10
N ILE A 77 -19.03 0.20 29.16
CA ILE A 77 -20.14 -0.59 28.63
C ILE A 77 -20.83 -1.38 29.74
N LEU A 78 -20.06 -2.12 30.56
CA LEU A 78 -20.60 -2.92 31.66
C LEU A 78 -21.19 -2.07 32.79
N GLY A 79 -20.74 -0.82 32.92
CA GLY A 79 -21.28 0.18 33.84
C GLY A 79 -22.61 0.77 33.43
N GLY A 80 -23.18 0.34 32.29
CA GLY A 80 -24.48 0.82 31.82
C GLY A 80 -24.40 1.99 30.85
N GLU A 81 -23.21 2.28 30.30
CA GLU A 81 -23.02 3.34 29.28
C GLU A 81 -23.40 4.73 29.77
N GLU A 82 -23.27 4.97 31.07
CA GLU A 82 -23.58 6.27 31.67
C GLU A 82 -22.49 7.29 31.36
N ASN A 83 -22.89 8.57 31.29
CA ASN A 83 -21.98 9.69 31.09
C ASN A 83 -21.19 9.63 29.77
N GLU A 84 -21.90 9.78 28.64
CA GLU A 84 -21.34 9.79 27.29
C GLU A 84 -20.19 10.79 27.12
N ASP A 85 -20.17 11.89 27.89
CA ASP A 85 -19.13 12.91 27.80
C ASP A 85 -17.74 12.33 28.12
N VAL A 86 -17.65 11.40 29.07
CA VAL A 86 -16.38 10.73 29.44
C VAL A 86 -15.91 9.80 28.32
N LEU A 87 -16.84 9.09 27.68
CA LEU A 87 -16.51 8.29 26.49
C LEU A 87 -16.03 9.19 25.34
N ARG A 88 -16.70 10.32 25.11
CA ARG A 88 -16.32 11.26 24.04
C ARG A 88 -14.94 11.85 24.30
N GLU A 89 -14.64 12.27 25.52
CA GLU A 89 -13.31 12.78 25.89
C GLU A 89 -12.24 11.71 25.67
N PHE A 90 -12.51 10.45 26.05
CA PHE A 90 -11.60 9.33 25.77
C PHE A 90 -11.36 9.12 24.27
N LEU A 91 -12.42 9.10 23.46
CA LEU A 91 -12.30 8.93 22.01
C LEU A 91 -11.62 10.13 21.34
N GLU A 92 -11.84 11.35 21.83
CA GLU A 92 -11.15 12.55 21.36
C GLU A 92 -9.65 12.51 21.69
N ASP A 93 -9.25 12.10 22.90
CA ASP A 93 -7.84 11.92 23.27
C ASP A 93 -7.15 10.94 22.31
N ILE A 94 -7.77 9.79 22.04
CA ILE A 94 -7.24 8.81 21.09
C ILE A 94 -7.17 9.39 19.67
N ARG A 95 -8.24 10.06 19.21
CA ARG A 95 -8.29 10.69 17.88
C ARG A 95 -7.15 11.69 17.71
N GLU A 96 -6.94 12.56 18.68
CA GLU A 96 -5.92 13.61 18.65
C GLU A 96 -4.50 13.03 18.75
N ARG A 97 -4.24 12.14 19.72
CA ARG A 97 -2.93 11.51 19.91
C ARG A 97 -2.43 10.76 18.68
N PHE A 98 -3.34 10.11 17.97
CA PHE A 98 -3.00 9.33 16.78
C PHE A 98 -3.20 10.08 15.46
N GLY A 99 -3.74 11.31 15.48
CA GLY A 99 -4.03 12.08 14.27
C GLY A 99 -5.04 11.38 13.36
N MET A 100 -6.12 10.84 13.95
CA MET A 100 -7.20 10.17 13.23
C MET A 100 -8.24 11.19 12.76
N LEU A 101 -8.93 10.87 11.66
CA LEU A 101 -10.04 11.69 11.17
C LEU A 101 -11.29 11.54 12.05
N ASP A 102 -11.53 10.35 12.58
CA ASP A 102 -12.63 10.03 13.48
C ASP A 102 -12.21 8.88 14.42
N ALA A 103 -12.81 8.85 15.60
CA ALA A 103 -12.81 7.72 16.50
C ALA A 103 -14.25 7.43 16.94
N SER A 104 -14.65 6.16 16.88
CA SER A 104 -16.00 5.75 17.20
C SER A 104 -16.04 4.31 17.69
N ILE A 105 -17.11 3.99 18.42
CA ILE A 105 -17.37 2.66 18.96
C ILE A 105 -18.85 2.31 18.76
N VAL A 106 -19.12 1.03 18.53
CA VAL A 106 -20.45 0.45 18.66
C VAL A 106 -20.43 -0.44 19.90
N SER A 107 -21.34 -0.19 20.84
CA SER A 107 -21.51 -1.06 21.99
C SER A 107 -22.17 -2.38 21.56
N ASP A 108 -21.59 -3.49 22.00
CA ASP A 108 -22.18 -4.83 21.83
C ASP A 108 -23.37 -5.06 22.77
N LEU A 109 -23.46 -4.30 23.88
CA LEU A 109 -24.51 -4.47 24.88
C LEU A 109 -25.81 -3.75 24.49
N SER A 110 -25.69 -2.47 24.08
CA SER A 110 -26.84 -1.63 23.75
C SER A 110 -27.08 -1.51 22.24
N GLU A 111 -26.20 -2.08 21.41
CA GLU A 111 -26.16 -1.86 19.96
C GLU A 111 -26.15 -0.35 19.60
N THR A 112 -25.57 0.49 20.46
CA THR A 112 -25.53 1.95 20.23
C THR A 112 -24.16 2.37 19.68
N TYR A 113 -24.20 3.17 18.62
CA TYR A 113 -23.04 3.85 18.05
C TYR A 113 -22.77 5.16 18.78
N TYR A 114 -21.50 5.38 19.13
CA TYR A 114 -20.98 6.62 19.70
C TYR A 114 -19.78 7.10 18.87
N GLY A 115 -19.83 8.35 18.41
CA GLY A 115 -18.76 8.97 17.61
C GLY A 115 -18.23 10.27 18.20
N THR A 116 -16.97 10.61 17.88
CA THR A 116 -16.39 11.92 18.27
C THR A 116 -17.03 13.11 17.56
N ASP A 117 -17.84 12.87 16.54
CA ASP A 117 -18.60 13.87 15.80
C ASP A 117 -19.88 14.35 16.50
N GLY A 118 -20.10 13.92 17.75
CA GLY A 118 -21.28 14.28 18.53
C GLY A 118 -22.47 13.33 18.35
N ARG A 119 -22.37 12.33 17.47
CA ARG A 119 -23.50 11.45 17.17
C ARG A 119 -23.60 10.31 18.18
N THR A 120 -24.84 10.02 18.58
CA THR A 120 -25.25 8.81 19.28
C THR A 120 -26.43 8.21 18.53
N LEU A 121 -26.32 6.95 18.12
CA LEU A 121 -27.33 6.28 17.29
C LEU A 121 -27.59 4.87 17.80
N ALA A 122 -28.81 4.60 18.26
CA ALA A 122 -29.23 3.23 18.56
C ALA A 122 -29.39 2.46 17.23
N LEU A 123 -28.62 1.39 17.06
CA LEU A 123 -28.66 0.53 15.88
C LEU A 123 -29.67 -0.59 16.11
N SER A 124 -30.89 -0.26 16.51
CA SER A 124 -31.93 -1.29 16.68
C SER A 124 -32.18 -1.99 15.35
N PRO A 125 -32.11 -3.34 15.27
CA PRO A 125 -32.65 -4.05 14.13
C PRO A 125 -34.17 -3.88 14.15
N CYS A 126 -34.69 -3.19 13.13
CA CYS A 126 -36.12 -3.09 12.86
C CYS A 126 -36.78 -4.47 12.69
#